data_AF-A0A497JAH6-F1
#
_entry.id   AF-A0A497JAH6-F1
#
_cell.length_a   1.000
_cell.length_b   1.000
_cell.length_c   1.000
_cell.angle_alpha   90.00
_cell.angle_beta   90.00
_cell.angle_gamma   90.00
#
_symmetry.space_group_name_H-M   'P 1'
#
loop_
_entity.id
_entity.type
_entity.pdbx_description
1 polymer ?
#
loop_
_entity_poly.entity_id
_entity_poly.type
_entity_poly.pdbx_seq_one_letter_code
_entity_poly.pdbx_strand_id
1 'polypeptide(L)'
;MNCSRSLLTLNDRLVMRFRCSDCDGGASIEKSERCMREVIRSIMENPDIDAVVLSGIYDREYTGPGLDALKEIAKLISENHYWSFANLATEGCVRCKDLWKKRLKRAFEVVAGDPAAGLREFEEFLRETSERAKRGAEKCKTCRSSFVKKVLEPIVCQLKNSALLREHQSRRDYARVLQPMVRPKFLSSHLKLEPPARSELVDFYEVQGCKVRIYRLSGRLQNYYFFLPPEYHLPREHVGLVQQAWQLMLKRAPSLDTNLLRARKQIIQIVKHVMADLADEKGLRISPAELDGLARHLARYTAGLGLIETLLADEKVQDIYVDAPIGTTPVHIYHRDHEECLTNIFFTPDEAESLISRFRAISGRPFSEADPVLDLNLGEA
;
A
#
# COMPACT_ATOMS: atom_id res chain seq x y z
N MET A 1 13.45 13.01 -6.24
CA MET A 1 13.19 13.27 -4.80
C MET A 1 14.51 13.05 -4.08
N ASN A 2 14.78 13.68 -2.93
CA ASN A 2 15.84 13.17 -2.05
C ASN A 2 15.23 12.17 -1.04
N CYS A 3 14.37 11.27 -1.53
CA CYS A 3 13.91 10.15 -0.72
C CYS A 3 15.03 9.13 -0.71
N SER A 4 15.55 8.80 0.48
CA SER A 4 16.46 7.67 0.59
C SER A 4 15.69 6.38 0.31
N ARG A 5 16.28 5.52 -0.52
CA ARG A 5 15.79 4.16 -0.79
C ARG A 5 16.68 3.15 -0.09
N SER A 6 16.09 2.07 0.39
CA SER A 6 16.79 0.95 1.01
C SER A 6 16.12 -0.34 0.58
N LEU A 7 16.93 -1.30 0.14
CA LEU A 7 16.50 -2.66 -0.11
C LEU A 7 16.68 -3.45 1.19
N LEU A 8 15.63 -4.11 1.65
CA LEU A 8 15.58 -4.86 2.91
C LEU A 8 15.08 -6.27 2.62
N THR A 9 15.59 -7.26 3.35
CA THR A 9 15.01 -8.61 3.37
C THR A 9 14.21 -8.76 4.65
N LEU A 10 12.91 -8.97 4.54
CA LEU A 10 12.00 -9.15 5.67
C LEU A 10 11.22 -10.45 5.48
N ASN A 11 11.44 -11.44 6.36
CA ASN A 11 10.74 -12.73 6.34
C ASN A 11 10.76 -13.40 4.94
N ASP A 12 11.96 -13.56 4.38
CA ASP A 12 12.22 -14.10 3.03
C ASP A 12 11.64 -13.30 1.86
N ARG A 13 11.09 -12.11 2.11
CA ARG A 13 10.63 -11.16 1.08
C ARG A 13 11.63 -10.05 0.85
N LEU A 14 11.87 -9.72 -0.41
CA LEU A 14 12.70 -8.60 -0.82
C LEU A 14 11.86 -7.32 -0.90
N VAL A 15 12.05 -6.42 0.06
CA VAL A 15 11.24 -5.20 0.24
C VAL A 15 12.04 -3.96 -0.15
N MET A 16 11.55 -3.23 -1.14
CA MET A 16 12.07 -1.92 -1.51
C MET A 16 11.38 -0.81 -0.71
N ARG A 17 12.10 -0.17 0.20
CA ARG A 17 11.56 0.88 1.07
C ARG A 17 12.05 2.27 0.67
N PHE A 18 11.13 3.23 0.58
CA PHE A 18 11.41 4.65 0.36
C PHE A 18 11.06 5.46 1.60
N ARG A 19 11.97 6.32 2.06
CA ARG A 19 11.70 7.27 3.15
C ARG A 19 11.06 8.54 2.57
N CYS A 20 9.80 8.78 2.91
CA CYS A 20 8.98 9.85 2.33
C CYS A 20 8.46 10.85 3.37
N SER A 21 9.19 11.03 4.48
CA SER A 21 8.85 11.95 5.57
C SER A 21 8.69 13.40 5.09
N ASP A 22 9.52 13.82 4.12
CA ASP A 22 9.66 15.20 3.65
C ASP A 22 8.97 15.44 2.29
N CYS A 23 8.03 14.58 1.91
CA CYS A 23 7.30 14.73 0.64
C CYS A 23 6.08 15.64 0.82
N ASP A 24 6.17 16.88 0.32
CA ASP A 24 5.10 17.89 0.41
C ASP A 24 3.77 17.42 -0.21
N GLY A 25 3.82 16.61 -1.28
CA GLY A 25 2.64 16.08 -1.98
C GLY A 25 2.05 14.78 -1.44
N GLY A 26 2.61 14.23 -0.36
CA GLY A 26 2.26 12.89 0.15
C GLY A 26 2.85 11.75 -0.69
N ALA A 27 3.21 10.65 -0.02
CA ALA A 27 3.95 9.54 -0.61
C ALA A 27 3.02 8.55 -1.35
N SER A 28 2.62 8.84 -2.59
CA SER A 28 1.62 8.06 -3.34
C SER A 28 2.07 7.85 -4.79
N ILE A 29 2.08 6.58 -5.23
CA ILE A 29 2.43 6.22 -6.62
C ILE A 29 1.31 6.71 -7.55
N GLU A 30 0.06 6.44 -7.19
CA GLU A 30 -1.12 6.77 -7.99
C GLU A 30 -1.32 8.28 -8.15
N LYS A 31 -0.94 9.11 -7.16
CA LYS A 31 -1.15 10.57 -7.23
C LYS A 31 0.06 11.38 -7.70
N SER A 32 1.29 10.86 -7.59
CA SER A 32 2.50 11.63 -7.89
C SER A 32 3.34 11.04 -9.02
N GLU A 33 3.49 11.79 -10.12
CA GLU A 33 4.35 11.40 -11.25
C GLU A 33 5.80 11.14 -10.80
N ARG A 34 6.26 11.94 -9.85
CA ARG A 34 7.62 11.84 -9.33
C ARG A 34 7.79 10.55 -8.52
N CYS A 35 6.82 10.18 -7.67
CA CYS A 35 6.86 8.91 -6.93
C CYS A 35 6.88 7.72 -7.90
N MET A 36 5.97 7.73 -8.88
CA MET A 36 5.87 6.65 -9.87
C MET A 36 7.19 6.45 -10.62
N ARG A 37 7.82 7.54 -11.07
CA ARG A 37 9.10 7.48 -11.79
C ARG A 37 10.22 6.85 -10.97
N GLU A 38 10.38 7.26 -9.71
CA GLU A 38 11.42 6.69 -8.86
C GLU A 38 11.15 5.22 -8.54
N VAL A 39 9.90 4.84 -8.27
CA VAL A 39 9.54 3.44 -8.00
C VAL A 39 9.79 2.56 -9.22
N ILE A 40 9.34 2.97 -10.40
CA ILE A 40 9.57 2.22 -11.64
C ILE A 40 11.06 2.04 -11.91
N ARG A 41 11.88 3.09 -11.72
CA ARG A 41 13.35 2.99 -11.84
C ARG A 41 13.95 2.00 -10.84
N SER A 42 13.51 2.02 -9.58
CA SER A 42 13.99 1.07 -8.57
C SER A 42 13.57 -0.37 -8.85
N ILE A 43 12.38 -0.59 -9.42
CA ILE A 43 11.92 -1.91 -9.90
C ILE A 43 12.79 -2.38 -11.08
N MET A 44 13.11 -1.50 -12.02
CA MET A 44 13.99 -1.85 -13.15
C MET A 44 15.38 -2.29 -12.69
N GLU A 45 15.91 -1.69 -11.62
CA GLU A 45 17.18 -2.09 -11.02
C GLU A 45 17.09 -3.39 -10.20
N ASN A 46 15.92 -3.68 -9.63
CA ASN A 46 15.67 -4.83 -8.75
C ASN A 46 14.31 -5.48 -9.12
N PRO A 47 14.25 -6.29 -10.18
CA PRO A 47 12.98 -6.83 -10.67
C PRO A 47 12.35 -7.88 -9.73
N ASP A 48 13.16 -8.52 -8.90
CA ASP A 48 12.77 -9.63 -8.01
C ASP A 48 12.18 -9.16 -6.66
N ILE A 49 11.86 -7.87 -6.51
CA ILE A 49 11.26 -7.37 -5.26
C ILE A 49 9.84 -7.92 -5.05
N ASP A 50 9.50 -8.27 -3.82
CA ASP A 50 8.17 -8.77 -3.44
C ASP A 50 7.24 -7.66 -2.94
N ALA A 51 7.81 -6.55 -2.48
CA ALA A 51 7.04 -5.42 -1.97
C ALA A 51 7.74 -4.07 -2.21
N VAL A 52 6.94 -3.02 -2.41
CA VAL A 52 7.39 -1.63 -2.37
C VAL A 52 6.69 -0.91 -1.22
N VAL A 53 7.46 -0.27 -0.34
CA VAL A 53 6.91 0.48 0.81
C VAL A 53 7.30 1.95 0.72
N LEU A 54 6.31 2.83 0.55
CA LEU A 54 6.46 4.27 0.67
C LEU A 54 6.22 4.69 2.12
N SER A 55 7.29 5.04 2.83
CA SER A 55 7.27 5.22 4.28
C SER A 55 7.23 6.70 4.68
N GLY A 56 6.03 7.27 4.84
CA GLY A 56 5.78 8.65 5.26
C GLY A 56 5.22 8.74 6.68
N ILE A 57 4.17 9.55 6.87
CA ILE A 57 3.31 9.51 8.09
C ILE A 57 2.42 8.27 8.07
N TYR A 58 1.98 7.92 6.85
CA TYR A 58 1.40 6.64 6.52
C TYR A 58 2.44 5.83 5.73
N ASP A 59 2.59 4.56 6.08
CA ASP A 59 3.24 3.59 5.21
C ASP A 59 2.22 3.14 4.15
N ARG A 60 2.62 3.18 2.87
CA ARG A 60 1.87 2.59 1.77
C ARG A 60 2.67 1.43 1.19
N GLU A 61 2.14 0.23 1.29
CA GLU A 61 2.76 -0.98 0.78
C GLU A 61 2.04 -1.48 -0.48
N TYR A 62 2.81 -1.80 -1.50
CA TYR A 62 2.35 -2.32 -2.79
C TYR A 62 2.92 -3.72 -2.97
N THR A 63 2.03 -4.71 -3.08
CA THR A 63 2.35 -6.15 -3.20
C THR A 63 1.40 -6.81 -4.19
N GLY A 64 1.67 -8.06 -4.56
CA GLY A 64 0.78 -8.90 -5.37
C GLY A 64 0.42 -8.25 -6.73
N PRO A 65 -0.86 -8.33 -7.18
CA PRO A 65 -1.27 -7.88 -8.51
C PRO A 65 -0.96 -6.40 -8.79
N GLY A 66 -1.03 -5.55 -7.77
CA GLY A 66 -0.73 -4.12 -7.89
C GLY A 66 0.76 -3.88 -8.18
N LEU A 67 1.64 -4.63 -7.53
CA LEU A 67 3.08 -4.59 -7.81
C LEU A 67 3.42 -5.24 -9.15
N ASP A 68 2.76 -6.33 -9.51
CA ASP A 68 2.95 -7.00 -10.80
C ASP A 68 2.61 -6.08 -11.98
N ALA A 69 1.56 -5.26 -11.84
CA ALA A 69 1.23 -4.23 -12.82
C ALA A 69 2.35 -3.18 -12.97
N LEU A 70 3.03 -2.80 -11.88
CA LEU A 70 4.18 -1.89 -11.93
C LEU A 70 5.41 -2.58 -12.55
N LYS A 71 5.64 -3.86 -12.23
CA LYS A 71 6.71 -4.67 -12.82
C LYS A 71 6.54 -4.84 -14.33
N GLU A 72 5.31 -5.01 -14.81
CA GLU A 72 5.01 -5.07 -16.24
C GLU A 72 5.45 -3.79 -16.97
N ILE A 73 5.11 -2.62 -16.41
CA ILE A 73 5.54 -1.32 -16.95
C ILE A 73 7.06 -1.16 -16.88
N ALA A 74 7.69 -1.51 -15.75
CA ALA A 74 9.13 -1.45 -15.60
C ALA A 74 9.87 -2.35 -16.60
N LYS A 75 9.36 -3.57 -16.83
CA LYS A 75 9.87 -4.53 -17.81
C LYS A 75 9.73 -3.99 -19.23
N LEU A 76 8.58 -3.41 -19.57
CA LEU A 76 8.38 -2.77 -20.87
C LEU A 76 9.42 -1.66 -21.09
N ILE A 77 9.65 -0.80 -20.10
CA ILE A 77 10.66 0.25 -20.22
C ILE A 77 12.06 -0.34 -20.35
N SER A 78 12.44 -1.34 -19.53
CA SER A 78 13.78 -1.93 -19.54
C SER A 78 14.09 -2.68 -20.84
N GLU A 79 13.17 -3.51 -21.34
CA GLU A 79 13.28 -4.21 -22.62
C GLU A 79 13.45 -3.23 -23.79
N ASN A 80 12.76 -2.08 -23.72
CA ASN A 80 12.86 -1.04 -24.73
C ASN A 80 14.03 -0.05 -24.50
N HIS A 81 14.66 -0.05 -23.32
CA HIS A 81 15.82 0.78 -22.99
C HIS A 81 17.09 0.28 -23.69
N TYR A 82 17.23 -1.05 -23.84
CA TYR A 82 18.37 -1.71 -24.47
C TYR A 82 18.21 -1.95 -25.97
N TRP A 83 17.21 -1.35 -26.63
CA TRP A 83 17.16 -1.43 -28.09
C TRP A 83 18.44 -0.87 -28.66
N SER A 84 19.24 -1.76 -29.22
CA SER A 84 20.25 -1.44 -30.21
C SER A 84 19.54 -0.62 -31.29
N PHE A 85 19.68 0.71 -31.20
CA PHE A 85 19.18 1.68 -32.18
C PHE A 85 19.75 1.41 -33.59
N ALA A 86 20.55 0.36 -33.78
CA ALA A 86 21.15 -0.08 -35.04
C ALA A 86 20.11 -0.26 -36.16
N ASN A 87 18.90 -0.76 -35.86
CA ASN A 87 17.91 -1.14 -36.88
C ASN A 87 16.69 -0.20 -36.98
N LEU A 88 16.74 0.99 -36.38
CA LEU A 88 15.59 1.90 -36.37
C LEU A 88 15.28 2.53 -37.72
N ALA A 89 16.29 2.68 -38.57
CA ALA A 89 16.16 3.26 -39.90
C ALA A 89 16.96 2.43 -40.91
N THR A 90 16.56 2.49 -42.17
CA THR A 90 17.37 1.98 -43.29
C THR A 90 18.76 2.62 -43.30
N GLU A 91 19.78 1.87 -43.72
CA GLU A 91 21.16 2.36 -43.86
C GLU A 91 21.20 3.72 -44.59
N GLY A 92 21.84 4.72 -43.96
CA GLY A 92 22.00 6.08 -44.50
C GLY A 92 21.05 7.17 -43.97
N CYS A 93 20.04 6.86 -43.13
CA CYS A 93 19.11 7.88 -42.60
C CYS A 93 19.41 8.31 -41.14
N VAL A 94 20.47 9.11 -40.95
CA VAL A 94 20.92 9.57 -39.61
C VAL A 94 19.89 10.48 -38.91
N ARG A 95 19.29 11.43 -39.64
CA ARG A 95 18.38 12.44 -39.08
C ARG A 95 17.10 11.84 -38.47
N CYS A 96 16.51 10.83 -39.11
CA CYS A 96 15.31 10.17 -38.58
C CYS A 96 15.64 9.33 -37.35
N LYS A 97 16.79 8.64 -37.37
CA LYS A 97 17.27 7.82 -36.25
C LYS A 97 17.45 8.65 -34.97
N ASP A 98 18.08 9.82 -35.06
CA ASP A 98 18.29 10.69 -33.90
C ASP A 98 16.98 11.30 -33.38
N LEU A 99 16.10 11.73 -34.29
CA LEU A 99 14.80 12.27 -33.92
C LEU A 99 13.94 11.23 -33.19
N TRP A 100 13.84 10.02 -33.73
CA TRP A 100 13.10 8.93 -33.12
C TRP A 100 13.71 8.51 -31.78
N LYS A 101 15.04 8.42 -31.69
CA LYS A 101 15.73 8.13 -30.43
C LYS A 101 15.40 9.13 -29.34
N LYS A 102 15.46 10.44 -29.65
CA LYS A 102 15.12 11.49 -28.69
C LYS A 102 13.65 11.42 -28.27
N ARG A 103 12.74 11.21 -29.22
CA ARG A 103 11.30 11.14 -28.94
C ARG A 103 10.92 9.90 -28.15
N LEU A 104 11.48 8.73 -28.48
CA LEU A 104 11.30 7.49 -27.72
C LEU A 104 11.78 7.65 -26.27
N LYS A 105 12.99 8.17 -26.07
CA LYS A 105 13.52 8.44 -24.72
C LYS A 105 12.59 9.34 -23.92
N ARG A 106 12.14 10.45 -24.52
CA ARG A 106 11.19 11.36 -23.87
C ARG A 106 9.87 10.66 -23.53
N ALA A 107 9.29 9.91 -24.46
CA ALA A 107 8.04 9.20 -24.24
C ALA A 107 8.17 8.16 -23.10
N PHE A 108 9.26 7.40 -23.04
CA PHE A 108 9.51 6.47 -21.93
C PHE A 108 9.73 7.17 -20.58
N GLU A 109 10.36 8.34 -20.54
CA GLU A 109 10.44 9.14 -19.31
C GLU A 109 9.06 9.64 -18.84
N VAL A 110 8.14 9.89 -19.78
CA VAL A 110 6.73 10.17 -19.47
C VAL A 110 6.05 8.90 -18.96
N VAL A 111 6.17 7.76 -19.64
CA VAL A 111 5.60 6.47 -19.18
C VAL A 111 6.07 6.14 -17.75
N ALA A 112 7.34 6.33 -17.44
CA ALA A 112 7.88 6.05 -16.11
C ALA A 112 7.19 6.88 -15.01
N GLY A 113 6.74 8.11 -15.29
CA GLY A 113 6.03 8.95 -14.32
C GLY A 113 4.50 8.84 -14.40
N ASP A 114 3.95 8.69 -15.61
CA ASP A 114 2.53 8.57 -15.89
C ASP A 114 2.34 7.65 -17.11
N PRO A 115 2.13 6.34 -16.90
CA PRO A 115 1.91 5.37 -17.97
C PRO A 115 0.77 5.75 -18.93
N ALA A 116 -0.29 6.40 -18.45
CA ALA A 116 -1.44 6.79 -19.25
C ALA A 116 -1.12 8.01 -20.13
N ALA A 117 -0.40 9.00 -19.60
CA ALA A 117 0.12 10.10 -20.41
C ALA A 117 1.16 9.61 -21.42
N GLY A 118 2.00 8.66 -21.02
CA GLY A 118 2.96 8.02 -21.90
C GLY A 118 2.29 7.26 -23.06
N LEU A 119 1.21 6.52 -22.78
CA LEU A 119 0.40 5.87 -23.83
C LEU A 119 -0.12 6.90 -24.84
N ARG A 120 -0.68 8.02 -24.39
CA ARG A 120 -1.16 9.09 -25.29
C ARG A 120 -0.03 9.70 -26.12
N GLU A 121 1.15 9.91 -25.54
CA GLU A 121 2.34 10.39 -26.25
C GLU A 121 2.80 9.38 -27.34
N PHE A 122 2.71 8.08 -27.07
CA PHE A 122 3.01 7.03 -28.04
C PHE A 122 1.96 6.92 -29.14
N GLU A 123 0.67 7.03 -28.82
CA GLU A 123 -0.43 7.07 -29.79
C GLU A 123 -0.31 8.28 -30.73
N GLU A 124 0.04 9.45 -30.18
CA GLU A 124 0.29 10.65 -30.97
C GLU A 124 1.51 10.48 -31.89
N PHE A 125 2.59 9.91 -31.36
CA PHE A 125 3.78 9.63 -32.15
C PHE A 125 3.52 8.60 -33.27
N LEU A 126 2.71 7.58 -32.99
CA LEU A 126 2.25 6.60 -33.96
C LEU A 126 1.43 7.27 -35.07
N ARG A 127 0.47 8.12 -34.70
CA ARG A 127 -0.39 8.87 -35.64
C ARG A 127 0.43 9.76 -36.58
N GLU A 128 1.25 10.65 -36.02
CA GLU A 128 2.08 11.57 -36.80
C GLU A 128 3.03 10.83 -37.74
N THR A 129 3.64 9.74 -37.27
CA THR A 129 4.62 8.99 -38.07
C THR A 129 3.94 8.19 -39.17
N SER A 130 2.75 7.65 -38.90
CA SER A 130 1.92 6.95 -39.90
C SER A 130 1.42 7.89 -41.00
N GLU A 131 1.03 9.11 -40.65
CA GLU A 131 0.66 10.13 -41.64
C GLU A 131 1.86 10.53 -42.51
N ARG A 132 3.03 10.72 -41.90
CA ARG A 132 4.28 11.01 -42.61
C ARG A 132 4.78 9.82 -43.43
N ALA A 133 4.40 8.59 -43.11
CA ALA A 133 4.75 7.39 -43.88
C ALA A 133 4.04 7.36 -45.24
N LYS A 134 2.89 8.05 -45.38
CA LYS A 134 2.14 8.17 -46.64
C LYS A 134 2.76 9.20 -47.61
N ARG A 135 3.71 10.03 -47.15
CA ARG A 135 4.24 11.19 -47.88
C ARG A 135 5.77 11.10 -48.08
N GLY A 136 6.27 11.70 -49.17
CA GLY A 136 7.71 11.83 -49.46
C GLY A 136 8.27 10.71 -50.35
N ALA A 137 9.60 10.64 -50.44
CA ALA A 137 10.31 9.65 -51.27
C ALA A 137 10.08 8.21 -50.78
N GLU A 138 10.09 7.24 -51.70
CA GLU A 138 9.73 5.84 -51.42
C GLU A 138 10.59 5.20 -50.31
N LYS A 139 11.91 5.44 -50.32
CA LYS A 139 12.83 5.00 -49.26
C LYS A 139 12.40 5.50 -47.86
N CYS A 140 11.91 6.73 -47.77
CA CYS A 140 11.44 7.33 -46.52
C CYS A 140 10.07 6.76 -46.08
N LYS A 141 9.19 6.43 -47.04
CA LYS A 141 7.91 5.76 -46.74
C LYS A 141 8.15 4.37 -46.14
N THR A 142 9.03 3.57 -46.77
CA THR A 142 9.37 2.22 -46.28
C THR A 142 10.04 2.27 -44.91
N CYS A 143 10.98 3.20 -44.71
CA CYS A 143 11.66 3.40 -43.43
C CYS A 143 10.66 3.73 -42.30
N ARG A 144 9.78 4.73 -42.51
CA ARG A 144 8.75 5.11 -41.53
C ARG A 144 7.75 3.99 -41.28
N SER A 145 7.29 3.31 -42.32
CA SER A 145 6.33 2.20 -42.21
C SER A 145 6.92 1.03 -41.43
N SER A 146 8.20 0.71 -41.65
CA SER A 146 8.91 -0.30 -40.87
C SER A 146 9.04 0.11 -39.40
N PHE A 147 9.38 1.38 -39.13
CA PHE A 147 9.48 1.88 -37.76
C PHE A 147 8.13 1.85 -37.02
N VAL A 148 7.06 2.26 -37.70
CA VAL A 148 5.68 2.16 -37.17
C VAL A 148 5.33 0.73 -36.79
N LYS A 149 5.45 -0.21 -37.75
CA LYS A 149 5.04 -1.60 -37.55
C LYS A 149 5.90 -2.38 -36.57
N LYS A 150 7.22 -2.14 -36.57
CA LYS A 150 8.16 -2.93 -35.76
C LYS A 150 8.41 -2.33 -34.38
N VAL A 151 8.11 -1.05 -34.15
CA VAL A 151 8.47 -0.36 -32.91
C VAL A 151 7.25 0.28 -32.25
N LEU A 152 6.59 1.22 -32.92
CA LEU A 152 5.52 1.99 -32.28
C LEU A 152 4.26 1.14 -32.02
N GLU A 153 3.81 0.36 -32.99
CA GLU A 153 2.63 -0.51 -32.84
C GLU A 153 2.79 -1.52 -31.69
N PRO A 154 3.91 -2.28 -31.57
CA PRO A 154 4.13 -3.16 -30.43
C PRO A 154 4.11 -2.43 -29.07
N ILE A 155 4.78 -1.28 -28.95
CA ILE A 155 4.84 -0.53 -27.68
C ILE A 155 3.45 -0.05 -27.27
N VAL A 156 2.69 0.54 -28.19
CA VAL A 156 1.31 0.99 -27.93
C VAL A 156 0.43 -0.20 -27.53
N CYS A 157 0.55 -1.33 -28.24
CA CYS A 157 -0.21 -2.54 -27.94
C CYS A 157 0.11 -3.09 -26.54
N GLN A 158 1.40 -3.18 -26.18
CA GLN A 158 1.83 -3.64 -24.85
C GLN A 158 1.35 -2.69 -23.75
N LEU A 159 1.53 -1.37 -23.90
CA LEU A 159 1.05 -0.39 -22.92
C LEU A 159 -0.47 -0.47 -22.74
N LYS A 160 -1.22 -0.51 -23.83
CA LYS A 160 -2.69 -0.58 -23.79
C LYS A 160 -3.22 -1.85 -23.13
N ASN A 161 -2.51 -2.97 -23.27
CA ASN A 161 -2.92 -4.25 -22.70
C ASN A 161 -2.36 -4.54 -21.30
N SER A 162 -1.47 -3.66 -20.80
CA SER A 162 -0.90 -3.78 -19.47
C SER A 162 -1.96 -3.78 -18.38
N ALA A 163 -1.72 -4.52 -17.29
CA ALA A 163 -2.67 -4.63 -16.19
C ALA A 163 -3.09 -3.26 -15.63
N LEU A 164 -2.18 -2.28 -15.65
CA LEU A 164 -2.45 -0.93 -15.17
C LEU A 164 -3.37 -0.10 -16.08
N LEU A 165 -3.38 -0.37 -17.39
CA LEU A 165 -4.05 0.48 -18.39
C LEU A 165 -5.19 -0.20 -19.17
N ARG A 166 -5.35 -1.52 -19.05
CA ARG A 166 -6.29 -2.33 -19.83
C ARG A 166 -7.74 -1.86 -19.71
N GLU A 167 -8.19 -1.59 -18.49
CA GLU A 167 -9.57 -1.17 -18.22
C GLU A 167 -9.73 0.35 -18.14
N HIS A 168 -8.66 1.07 -17.81
CA HIS A 168 -8.69 2.50 -17.50
C HIS A 168 -7.43 3.22 -18.00
N GLN A 169 -7.60 4.27 -18.81
CA GLN A 169 -6.49 5.02 -19.42
C GLN A 169 -6.25 6.39 -18.76
N SER A 170 -6.54 6.51 -17.47
CA SER A 170 -6.36 7.73 -16.69
C SER A 170 -5.64 7.45 -15.39
N ARG A 171 -4.78 8.39 -14.98
CA ARG A 171 -4.05 8.33 -13.71
C ARG A 171 -4.99 8.17 -12.50
N ARG A 172 -6.19 8.75 -12.57
CA ARG A 172 -7.17 8.69 -11.48
C ARG A 172 -7.61 7.27 -11.14
N ASP A 173 -7.48 6.35 -12.09
CA ASP A 173 -7.92 4.97 -11.93
C ASP A 173 -6.83 4.03 -11.41
N TYR A 174 -5.58 4.51 -11.29
CA TYR A 174 -4.47 3.70 -10.78
C TYR A 174 -4.73 3.16 -9.38
N ALA A 175 -5.44 3.91 -8.53
CA ALA A 175 -5.79 3.47 -7.18
C ALA A 175 -6.55 2.13 -7.18
N ARG A 176 -7.41 1.91 -8.18
CA ARG A 176 -8.25 0.70 -8.30
C ARG A 176 -7.45 -0.55 -8.65
N VAL A 177 -6.34 -0.37 -9.36
CA VAL A 177 -5.45 -1.46 -9.78
C VAL A 177 -4.36 -1.70 -8.75
N LEU A 178 -3.73 -0.63 -8.27
CA LEU A 178 -2.58 -0.72 -7.36
C LEU A 178 -2.98 -1.11 -5.93
N GLN A 179 -4.19 -0.73 -5.49
CA GLN A 179 -4.79 -1.05 -4.19
C GLN A 179 -3.77 -1.17 -3.03
N PRO A 180 -2.99 -0.12 -2.72
CA PRO A 180 -1.96 -0.22 -1.70
C PRO A 180 -2.56 -0.47 -0.32
N MET A 181 -1.86 -1.26 0.48
CA MET A 181 -2.14 -1.39 1.91
C MET A 181 -1.61 -0.14 2.61
N VAL A 182 -2.49 0.63 3.26
CA VAL A 182 -2.12 1.89 3.92
C VAL A 182 -2.23 1.70 5.43
N ARG A 183 -1.20 2.07 6.17
CA ARG A 183 -1.22 2.08 7.64
C ARG A 183 -0.59 3.36 8.21
N PRO A 184 -1.15 3.96 9.27
CA PRO A 184 -0.37 4.85 10.11
C PRO A 184 0.85 4.11 10.65
N LYS A 185 2.02 4.76 10.70
CA LYS A 185 3.25 4.10 11.16
C LYS A 185 3.17 3.50 12.57
N PHE A 186 2.27 4.02 13.40
CA PHE A 186 2.06 3.55 14.76
C PHE A 186 1.21 2.28 14.87
N LEU A 187 0.60 1.86 13.77
CA LEU A 187 -0.17 0.64 13.68
C LEU A 187 0.65 -0.46 13.01
N SER A 188 0.52 -1.66 13.53
CA SER A 188 1.16 -2.85 12.99
C SER A 188 0.27 -3.57 11.95
N SER A 189 -1.05 -3.33 11.95
CA SER A 189 -2.01 -4.08 11.14
C SER A 189 -2.23 -3.50 9.76
N HIS A 190 -2.46 -4.37 8.78
CA HIS A 190 -2.85 -3.94 7.46
C HIS A 190 -4.37 -4.03 7.27
N LEU A 191 -4.95 -2.96 6.74
CA LEU A 191 -6.34 -2.94 6.29
C LEU A 191 -6.40 -2.68 4.80
N LYS A 192 -7.28 -3.43 4.12
CA LYS A 192 -7.75 -3.04 2.80
C LYS A 192 -8.79 -1.92 2.97
N LEU A 193 -8.51 -0.73 2.45
CA LEU A 193 -9.36 0.46 2.62
C LEU A 193 -10.50 0.56 1.61
N GLU A 194 -10.51 -0.29 0.59
CA GLU A 194 -11.56 -0.32 -0.43
C GLU A 194 -12.34 -1.64 -0.33
N PRO A 195 -13.68 -1.58 -0.37
CA PRO A 195 -14.47 -2.79 -0.47
C PRO A 195 -14.21 -3.49 -1.83
N PRO A 196 -14.39 -4.82 -1.91
CA PRO A 196 -14.27 -5.57 -3.15
C PRO A 196 -15.19 -5.02 -4.26
N ALA A 197 -14.73 -5.09 -5.50
CA ALA A 197 -15.53 -4.70 -6.66
C ALA A 197 -16.78 -5.61 -6.79
N ARG A 198 -17.90 -5.04 -7.26
CA ARG A 198 -19.19 -5.76 -7.45
C ARG A 198 -19.73 -6.38 -6.15
N SER A 199 -19.66 -5.62 -5.07
CA SER A 199 -20.20 -5.99 -3.77
C SER A 199 -21.47 -5.18 -3.46
N GLU A 200 -22.47 -5.81 -2.86
CA GLU A 200 -23.73 -5.17 -2.47
C GLU A 200 -23.70 -4.95 -0.95
N LEU A 201 -23.94 -3.73 -0.50
CA LEU A 201 -24.02 -3.42 0.94
C LEU A 201 -25.33 -3.98 1.48
N VAL A 202 -25.25 -4.89 2.44
CA VAL A 202 -26.41 -5.56 3.05
C VAL A 202 -26.69 -5.10 4.48
N ASP A 203 -25.67 -4.60 5.20
CA ASP A 203 -25.83 -4.11 6.56
C ASP A 203 -24.77 -3.04 6.89
N PHE A 204 -25.12 -2.14 7.82
CA PHE A 204 -24.25 -1.06 8.29
C PHE A 204 -24.59 -0.69 9.73
N TYR A 205 -23.57 -0.71 10.60
CA TYR A 205 -23.69 -0.29 11.99
C TYR A 205 -22.36 0.22 12.53
N GLU A 206 -22.35 0.67 13.78
CA GLU A 206 -21.18 1.25 14.44
C GLU A 206 -20.91 0.54 15.76
N VAL A 207 -19.63 0.22 16.00
CA VAL A 207 -19.15 -0.43 17.23
C VAL A 207 -18.02 0.42 17.80
N GLN A 208 -18.23 1.03 18.97
CA GLN A 208 -17.24 1.88 19.64
C GLN A 208 -16.57 2.94 18.72
N GLY A 209 -17.33 3.63 17.89
CA GLY A 209 -16.79 4.62 16.94
C GLY A 209 -16.27 4.03 15.63
N CYS A 210 -16.27 2.71 15.47
CA CYS A 210 -15.81 2.02 14.28
C CYS A 210 -16.98 1.67 13.36
N LYS A 211 -16.87 2.04 12.09
CA LYS A 211 -17.91 1.77 11.09
C LYS A 211 -17.75 0.36 10.54
N VAL A 212 -18.81 -0.43 10.69
CA VAL A 212 -18.90 -1.79 10.15
C VAL A 212 -19.87 -1.79 8.98
N ARG A 213 -19.43 -2.35 7.85
CA ARG A 213 -20.24 -2.54 6.65
C ARG A 213 -20.16 -3.99 6.24
N ILE A 214 -21.31 -4.64 6.07
CA ILE A 214 -21.36 -6.01 5.57
C ILE A 214 -21.73 -5.97 4.11
N TYR A 215 -20.92 -6.63 3.28
CA TYR A 215 -21.21 -6.74 1.86
C TYR A 215 -21.43 -8.18 1.45
N ARG A 216 -22.39 -8.39 0.55
CA ARG A 216 -22.54 -9.63 -0.19
C ARG A 216 -21.60 -9.61 -1.40
N LEU A 217 -20.79 -10.66 -1.54
CA LEU A 217 -19.85 -10.79 -2.64
C LEU A 217 -20.49 -11.55 -3.81
N SER A 218 -20.39 -10.99 -5.01
CA SER A 218 -20.84 -11.68 -6.22
C SER A 218 -19.98 -12.93 -6.47
N GLY A 219 -20.56 -14.12 -6.34
CA GLY A 219 -19.90 -15.40 -6.66
C GLY A 219 -19.13 -16.05 -5.51
N ARG A 220 -19.31 -15.60 -4.26
CA ARG A 220 -18.86 -16.31 -3.05
C ARG A 220 -20.03 -16.52 -2.10
N LEU A 221 -19.98 -17.59 -1.31
CA LEU A 221 -20.97 -17.86 -0.27
C LEU A 221 -20.75 -16.99 0.98
N GLN A 222 -19.49 -16.69 1.29
CA GLN A 222 -19.12 -15.85 2.43
C GLN A 222 -19.49 -14.38 2.19
N ASN A 223 -19.96 -13.72 3.24
CA ASN A 223 -20.12 -12.27 3.27
C ASN A 223 -18.76 -11.59 3.54
N TYR A 224 -18.72 -10.27 3.39
CA TYR A 224 -17.52 -9.46 3.60
C TYR A 224 -17.76 -8.45 4.71
N TYR A 225 -17.13 -8.70 5.85
CA TYR A 225 -17.11 -7.81 7.00
C TYR A 225 -16.06 -6.72 6.78
N PHE A 226 -16.50 -5.56 6.31
CA PHE A 226 -15.63 -4.43 6.07
C PHE A 226 -15.59 -3.52 7.29
N PHE A 227 -14.41 -3.45 7.89
CA PHE A 227 -14.17 -2.80 9.16
C PHE A 227 -13.22 -1.61 9.00
N LEU A 228 -13.59 -0.47 9.57
CA LEU A 228 -12.81 0.75 9.42
C LEU A 228 -12.64 1.48 10.75
N PRO A 229 -11.50 1.28 11.44
CA PRO A 229 -11.19 1.98 12.67
C PRO A 229 -11.02 3.49 12.46
N PRO A 230 -11.39 4.32 13.46
CA PRO A 230 -11.17 5.77 13.40
C PRO A 230 -9.69 6.15 13.25
N GLU A 231 -8.77 5.29 13.71
CA GLU A 231 -7.31 5.49 13.62
C GLU A 231 -6.82 5.65 12.18
N TYR A 232 -7.51 5.04 11.21
CA TYR A 232 -7.19 5.16 9.78
C TYR A 232 -7.73 6.44 9.13
N HIS A 233 -8.56 7.20 9.84
CA HIS A 233 -9.15 8.47 9.39
C HIS A 233 -8.60 9.68 10.16
N LEU A 234 -7.61 9.48 11.03
CA LEU A 234 -7.06 10.55 11.83
C LEU A 234 -6.43 11.63 10.93
N PRO A 235 -6.61 12.93 11.29
CA PRO A 235 -5.90 14.01 10.63
C PRO A 235 -4.38 13.79 10.62
N ARG A 236 -3.70 14.26 9.58
CA ARG A 236 -2.23 14.13 9.41
C ARG A 236 -1.46 14.62 10.65
N GLU A 237 -1.92 15.72 11.23
CA GLU A 237 -1.34 16.33 12.43
C GLU A 237 -1.43 15.39 13.64
N HIS A 238 -2.59 14.75 13.84
CA HIS A 238 -2.81 13.79 14.93
C HIS A 238 -1.98 12.52 14.76
N VAL A 239 -1.89 11.97 13.55
CA VAL A 239 -1.02 10.81 13.30
C VAL A 239 0.45 11.17 13.55
N GLY A 240 0.88 12.35 13.12
CA GLY A 240 2.23 12.84 13.39
C GLY A 240 2.50 13.02 14.89
N LEU A 241 1.52 13.48 15.66
CA LEU A 241 1.60 13.63 17.11
C LEU A 241 1.75 12.28 17.81
N VAL A 242 0.86 11.32 17.50
CA VAL A 242 0.90 9.96 18.06
C VAL A 242 2.22 9.27 17.71
N GLN A 243 2.66 9.37 16.46
CA GLN A 243 3.91 8.76 16.00
C GLN A 243 5.12 9.31 16.76
N GLN A 244 5.20 10.62 16.97
CA GLN A 244 6.32 11.23 17.70
C GLN A 244 6.27 10.87 19.19
N ALA A 245 5.10 10.89 19.81
CA ALA A 245 4.92 10.47 21.19
C ALA A 245 5.33 9.01 21.39
N TRP A 246 4.95 8.12 20.47
CA TRP A 246 5.38 6.72 20.49
C TRP A 246 6.90 6.58 20.38
N GLN A 247 7.54 7.29 19.44
CA GLN A 247 9.00 7.26 19.29
C GLN A 247 9.73 7.77 20.53
N LEU A 248 9.22 8.82 21.18
CA LEU A 248 9.77 9.32 22.44
C LEU A 248 9.59 8.31 23.58
N MET A 249 8.42 7.65 23.67
CA MET A 249 8.19 6.60 24.65
C MET A 249 9.16 5.44 24.46
N LEU A 250 9.34 4.94 23.22
CA LEU A 250 10.28 3.86 22.92
C LEU A 250 11.72 4.22 23.28
N LYS A 251 12.14 5.47 23.02
CA LYS A 251 13.47 5.96 23.39
C LYS A 251 13.66 6.09 24.90
N ARG A 252 12.63 6.52 25.63
CA ARG A 252 12.68 6.68 27.09
C ARG A 252 12.56 5.34 27.82
N ALA A 253 11.93 4.33 27.19
CA ALA A 253 11.70 2.99 27.71
C ALA A 253 11.27 3.00 29.19
N PRO A 254 10.13 3.64 29.54
CA PRO A 254 9.69 3.74 30.92
C PRO A 254 9.44 2.35 31.51
N SER A 255 9.70 2.20 32.81
CA SER A 255 9.28 1.00 33.54
C SER A 255 7.76 0.93 33.60
N LEU A 256 7.19 -0.17 33.10
CA LEU A 256 5.76 -0.43 33.09
C LEU A 256 5.42 -1.55 34.08
N ASP A 257 4.20 -1.52 34.59
CA ASP A 257 3.65 -2.60 35.41
C ASP A 257 3.63 -3.93 34.62
N THR A 258 3.85 -5.05 35.30
CA THR A 258 3.78 -6.39 34.68
C THR A 258 2.35 -6.78 34.33
N ASN A 259 1.35 -6.20 35.01
CA ASN A 259 -0.05 -6.36 34.69
C ASN A 259 -0.45 -5.48 33.50
N LEU A 260 -0.93 -6.09 32.42
CA LEU A 260 -1.26 -5.40 31.16
C LEU A 260 -2.32 -4.31 31.32
N LEU A 261 -3.34 -4.48 32.17
CA LEU A 261 -4.38 -3.47 32.38
C LEU A 261 -3.80 -2.21 33.06
N ARG A 262 -2.88 -2.39 34.01
CA ARG A 262 -2.19 -1.29 34.67
C ARG A 262 -1.16 -0.63 33.75
N ALA A 263 -0.38 -1.44 33.02
CA ALA A 263 0.56 -0.96 32.01
C ALA A 263 -0.15 -0.10 30.96
N ARG A 264 -1.33 -0.53 30.49
CA ARG A 264 -2.18 0.23 29.56
C ARG A 264 -2.56 1.59 30.12
N LYS A 265 -3.03 1.64 31.39
CA LYS A 265 -3.37 2.92 32.05
C LYS A 265 -2.15 3.84 32.17
N GLN A 266 -0.98 3.30 32.52
CA GLN A 266 0.28 4.06 32.59
C GLN A 266 0.68 4.61 31.22
N ILE A 267 0.62 3.79 30.16
CA ILE A 267 0.90 4.19 28.78
C ILE A 267 0.00 5.36 28.37
N ILE A 268 -1.31 5.27 28.62
CA ILE A 268 -2.25 6.35 28.29
C ILE A 268 -1.82 7.66 28.96
N GLN A 269 -1.47 7.64 30.25
CA GLN A 269 -1.08 8.86 30.97
C GLN A 269 0.24 9.45 30.47
N ILE A 270 1.24 8.61 30.21
CA ILE A 270 2.55 9.02 29.70
C ILE A 270 2.40 9.65 28.31
N VAL A 271 1.68 8.96 27.41
CA VAL A 271 1.47 9.41 26.03
C VAL A 271 0.68 10.70 25.99
N LYS A 272 -0.35 10.82 26.84
CA LYS A 272 -1.15 12.04 26.94
C LYS A 272 -0.31 13.26 27.33
N HIS A 273 0.58 13.12 28.31
CA HIS A 273 1.51 14.20 28.68
C HIS A 273 2.47 14.55 27.54
N VAL A 274 3.12 13.54 26.95
CA VAL A 274 4.08 13.75 25.86
C VAL A 274 3.41 14.41 24.64
N MET A 275 2.18 14.00 24.31
CA MET A 275 1.43 14.60 23.21
C MET A 275 0.97 16.03 23.53
N ALA A 276 0.66 16.35 24.79
CA ALA A 276 0.34 17.72 25.20
C ALA A 276 1.56 18.64 24.99
N ASP A 277 2.73 18.24 25.50
CA ASP A 277 3.99 18.98 25.32
C ASP A 277 4.30 19.21 23.83
N LEU A 278 4.19 18.15 23.01
CA LEU A 278 4.43 18.23 21.57
C LEU A 278 3.40 19.07 20.81
N ALA A 279 2.15 19.12 21.28
CA ALA A 279 1.11 19.93 20.68
C ALA A 279 1.37 21.42 20.95
N ASP A 280 1.77 21.76 22.18
CA ASP A 280 2.14 23.12 22.58
C ASP A 280 3.37 23.62 21.82
N GLU A 281 4.42 22.80 21.70
CA GLU A 281 5.62 23.12 20.91
C GLU A 281 5.32 23.45 19.44
N LYS A 282 4.28 22.83 18.87
CA LYS A 282 3.87 23.01 17.47
C LYS A 282 2.76 24.02 17.28
N GLY A 283 2.22 24.60 18.35
CA GLY A 283 1.06 25.48 18.30
C GLY A 283 -0.21 24.79 17.80
N LEU A 284 -0.33 23.47 17.98
CA LEU A 284 -1.50 22.68 17.57
C LEU A 284 -2.60 22.81 18.63
N ARG A 285 -3.81 23.21 18.20
CA ARG A 285 -4.97 23.25 19.09
C ARG A 285 -5.59 21.85 19.18
N ILE A 286 -5.42 21.20 20.33
CA ILE A 286 -6.02 19.89 20.60
C ILE A 286 -6.70 19.90 21.97
N SER A 287 -7.91 19.34 22.04
CA SER A 287 -8.66 19.26 23.29
C SER A 287 -8.15 18.12 24.18
N PRO A 288 -8.38 18.19 25.52
CA PRO A 288 -8.05 17.10 26.43
C PRO A 288 -8.74 15.77 26.10
N ALA A 289 -9.93 15.82 25.49
CA ALA A 289 -10.69 14.65 25.06
C ALA A 289 -10.05 14.00 23.81
N GLU A 290 -9.61 14.81 22.84
CA GLU A 290 -8.88 14.31 21.66
C GLU A 290 -7.54 13.69 22.07
N LEU A 291 -6.78 14.32 22.98
CA LEU A 291 -5.55 13.74 23.53
C LEU A 291 -5.81 12.39 24.21
N ASP A 292 -6.91 12.27 24.95
CA ASP A 292 -7.30 11.01 25.59
C ASP A 292 -7.59 9.92 24.54
N GLY A 293 -8.35 10.27 23.49
CA GLY A 293 -8.66 9.38 22.38
C GLY A 293 -7.40 8.90 21.66
N LEU A 294 -6.51 9.81 21.29
CA LEU A 294 -5.23 9.49 20.64
C LEU A 294 -4.34 8.60 21.51
N ALA A 295 -4.28 8.85 22.82
CA ALA A 295 -3.50 8.05 23.75
C ALA A 295 -4.08 6.64 23.91
N ARG A 296 -5.42 6.51 23.94
CA ARG A 296 -6.11 5.21 23.94
C ARG A 296 -5.89 4.44 22.65
N HIS A 297 -5.88 5.11 21.49
CA HIS A 297 -5.55 4.49 20.21
C HIS A 297 -4.16 3.87 20.29
N LEU A 298 -3.13 4.63 20.69
CA LEU A 298 -1.78 4.06 20.82
C LEU A 298 -1.75 2.89 21.82
N ALA A 299 -2.38 3.05 22.99
CA ALA A 299 -2.41 2.03 24.02
C ALA A 299 -3.06 0.71 23.55
N ARG A 300 -4.09 0.77 22.68
CA ARG A 300 -4.74 -0.41 22.08
C ARG A 300 -3.76 -1.26 21.28
N TYR A 301 -2.83 -0.64 20.56
CA TYR A 301 -1.86 -1.36 19.70
C TYR A 301 -0.53 -1.66 20.40
N THR A 302 -0.26 -1.08 21.56
CA THR A 302 0.96 -1.38 22.34
C THR A 302 0.71 -2.36 23.48
N ALA A 303 -0.31 -2.11 24.31
CA ALA A 303 -0.63 -2.90 25.51
C ALA A 303 -2.01 -3.57 25.45
N GLY A 304 -2.81 -3.27 24.43
CA GLY A 304 -4.07 -3.97 24.13
C GLY A 304 -3.89 -5.08 23.10
N LEU A 305 -5.01 -5.57 22.57
CA LEU A 305 -5.04 -6.66 21.57
C LEU A 305 -5.14 -6.12 20.12
N GLY A 306 -4.83 -4.84 19.89
CA GLY A 306 -4.88 -4.23 18.57
C GLY A 306 -6.28 -4.29 17.94
N LEU A 307 -6.36 -4.73 16.69
CA LEU A 307 -7.65 -4.87 15.99
C LEU A 307 -8.54 -5.98 16.57
N ILE A 308 -7.97 -7.03 17.17
CA ILE A 308 -8.77 -8.09 17.82
C ILE A 308 -9.65 -7.50 18.91
N GLU A 309 -9.14 -6.57 19.71
CA GLU A 309 -9.92 -5.90 20.75
C GLU A 309 -11.17 -5.22 20.17
N THR A 310 -11.09 -4.71 18.95
CA THR A 310 -12.21 -4.02 18.33
C THR A 310 -13.19 -4.98 17.67
N LEU A 311 -12.73 -6.13 17.18
CA LEU A 311 -13.61 -7.23 16.76
C LEU A 311 -14.34 -7.85 17.95
N LEU A 312 -13.64 -8.08 19.07
CA LEU A 312 -14.23 -8.60 20.32
C LEU A 312 -15.25 -7.63 20.93
N ALA A 313 -15.13 -6.34 20.66
CA ALA A 313 -16.10 -5.34 21.11
C ALA A 313 -17.42 -5.39 20.34
N ASP A 314 -17.48 -6.09 19.21
CA ASP A 314 -18.72 -6.29 18.45
C ASP A 314 -19.44 -7.53 18.96
N GLU A 315 -20.55 -7.32 19.68
CA GLU A 315 -21.38 -8.41 20.24
C GLU A 315 -21.94 -9.36 19.18
N LYS A 316 -21.98 -8.94 17.91
CA LYS A 316 -22.42 -9.80 16.80
C LYS A 316 -21.32 -10.74 16.30
N VAL A 317 -20.06 -10.49 16.63
CA VAL A 317 -18.95 -11.38 16.30
C VAL A 317 -18.87 -12.49 17.35
N GLN A 318 -18.99 -13.74 16.90
CA GLN A 318 -18.98 -14.92 17.77
C GLN A 318 -17.59 -15.57 17.80
N ASP A 319 -17.02 -15.78 16.61
CA ASP A 319 -15.70 -16.39 16.45
C ASP A 319 -14.79 -15.52 15.60
N ILE A 320 -13.50 -15.50 15.92
CA ILE A 320 -12.46 -14.82 15.16
C ILE A 320 -11.35 -15.82 14.84
N TYR A 321 -11.02 -15.94 13.56
CA TYR A 321 -10.05 -16.88 13.06
C TYR A 321 -8.91 -16.16 12.35
N VAL A 322 -7.68 -16.53 12.72
CA VAL A 322 -6.44 -15.99 12.14
C VAL A 322 -5.60 -17.15 11.62
N ASP A 323 -5.74 -17.44 10.33
CA ASP A 323 -5.09 -18.59 9.71
C ASP A 323 -3.73 -18.25 9.10
N ALA A 324 -2.87 -19.27 9.03
CA ALA A 324 -1.71 -19.24 8.16
C ALA A 324 -2.12 -19.38 6.67
N PRO A 325 -1.34 -18.84 5.71
CA PRO A 325 -0.15 -18.01 5.91
C PRO A 325 -0.48 -16.56 6.31
N ILE A 326 0.12 -16.13 7.42
CA ILE A 326 -0.01 -14.76 7.95
C ILE A 326 0.51 -13.74 6.93
N GLY A 327 -0.21 -12.63 6.77
CA GLY A 327 0.11 -11.56 5.83
C GLY A 327 -0.53 -11.73 4.44
N THR A 328 -1.08 -12.90 4.13
CA THR A 328 -1.79 -13.16 2.85
C THR A 328 -3.22 -13.63 3.04
N THR A 329 -3.50 -14.35 4.13
CA THR A 329 -4.86 -14.74 4.48
C THR A 329 -5.52 -13.64 5.32
N PRO A 330 -6.73 -13.16 4.96
CA PRO A 330 -7.45 -12.22 5.80
C PRO A 330 -7.95 -12.92 7.07
N VAL A 331 -8.10 -12.16 8.15
CA VAL A 331 -8.87 -12.60 9.31
C VAL A 331 -10.30 -12.91 8.83
N HIS A 332 -10.86 -14.03 9.27
CA HIS A 332 -12.26 -14.35 9.03
C HIS A 332 -12.99 -14.50 10.35
N ILE A 333 -14.29 -14.29 10.34
CA ILE A 333 -15.12 -14.27 11.52
C ILE A 333 -16.41 -15.05 11.29
N TYR A 334 -17.01 -15.52 12.38
CA TYR A 334 -18.39 -15.94 12.37
C TYR A 334 -19.26 -14.83 12.96
N HIS A 335 -20.15 -14.27 12.15
CA HIS A 335 -21.05 -13.18 12.51
C HIS A 335 -22.47 -13.71 12.74
N ARG A 336 -23.10 -13.35 13.86
CA ARG A 336 -24.41 -13.84 14.29
C ARG A 336 -25.49 -13.76 13.21
N ASP A 337 -25.57 -12.63 12.52
CA ASP A 337 -26.62 -12.37 11.52
C ASP A 337 -26.21 -12.70 10.08
N HIS A 338 -24.91 -12.86 9.82
CA HIS A 338 -24.35 -12.92 8.45
C HIS A 338 -23.43 -14.14 8.23
N GLU A 339 -23.41 -15.07 9.19
CA GLU A 339 -22.63 -16.30 9.20
C GLU A 339 -21.13 -16.03 8.93
N GLU A 340 -20.49 -16.86 8.11
CA GLU A 340 -19.07 -16.77 7.81
C GLU A 340 -18.75 -15.52 6.97
N CYS A 341 -17.91 -14.65 7.51
CA CYS A 341 -17.48 -13.42 6.86
C CYS A 341 -15.96 -13.35 6.72
N LEU A 342 -15.49 -13.04 5.52
CA LEU A 342 -14.12 -12.58 5.33
C LEU A 342 -14.01 -11.12 5.76
N THR A 343 -12.88 -10.73 6.37
CA THR A 343 -12.65 -9.33 6.74
C THR A 343 -11.71 -8.61 5.77
N ASN A 344 -11.57 -7.30 5.94
CA ASN A 344 -10.52 -6.49 5.31
C ASN A 344 -9.22 -6.41 6.13
N ILE A 345 -9.07 -7.24 7.16
CA ILE A 345 -7.96 -7.23 8.11
C ILE A 345 -6.94 -8.29 7.73
N PHE A 346 -5.67 -7.91 7.64
CA PHE A 346 -4.54 -8.81 7.40
C PHE A 346 -3.49 -8.59 8.49
N PHE A 347 -3.17 -9.64 9.23
CA PHE A 347 -2.14 -9.59 10.26
C PHE A 347 -0.76 -9.70 9.65
N THR A 348 0.19 -8.96 10.22
CA THR A 348 1.61 -9.20 9.94
C THR A 348 2.15 -10.32 10.81
N PRO A 349 3.27 -10.96 10.41
CA PRO A 349 3.98 -11.89 11.30
C PRO A 349 4.31 -11.26 12.66
N ASP A 350 4.84 -10.02 12.66
CA ASP A 350 5.16 -9.27 13.88
C ASP A 350 3.94 -9.07 14.79
N GLU A 351 2.75 -8.87 14.21
CA GLU A 351 1.52 -8.76 14.99
C GLU A 351 1.07 -10.07 15.60
N ALA A 352 1.09 -11.14 14.81
CA ALA A 352 0.74 -12.46 15.30
C ALA A 352 1.68 -12.83 16.47
N GLU A 353 2.97 -12.60 16.32
CA GLU A 353 3.97 -12.84 17.37
C GLU A 353 3.74 -11.95 18.60
N SER A 354 3.45 -10.66 18.39
CA SER A 354 3.12 -9.72 19.46
C SER A 354 1.84 -10.13 20.22
N LEU A 355 0.82 -10.64 19.51
CA LEU A 355 -0.43 -11.12 20.09
C LEU A 355 -0.23 -12.40 20.88
N ILE A 356 0.51 -13.36 20.33
CA ILE A 356 0.91 -14.60 21.02
C ILE A 356 1.68 -14.27 22.30
N SER A 357 2.64 -13.35 22.24
CA SER A 357 3.41 -12.91 23.40
C SER A 357 2.52 -12.32 24.50
N ARG A 358 1.47 -11.57 24.12
CA ARG A 358 0.47 -11.07 25.08
C ARG A 358 -0.39 -12.18 25.67
N PHE A 359 -0.89 -13.11 24.85
CA PHE A 359 -1.68 -14.25 25.35
C PHE A 359 -0.87 -15.13 26.30
N ARG A 360 0.43 -15.32 26.04
CA ARG A 360 1.35 -15.97 27.00
C ARG A 360 1.45 -15.23 28.32
N ALA A 361 1.63 -13.92 28.27
CA ALA A 361 1.72 -13.09 29.47
C ALA A 361 0.41 -13.11 30.29
N ILE A 362 -0.75 -13.10 29.61
CA ILE A 362 -2.08 -13.16 30.26
C ILE A 362 -2.35 -14.54 30.85
N SER A 363 -2.09 -15.60 30.08
CA SER A 363 -2.38 -16.98 30.49
C SER A 363 -1.48 -17.46 31.62
N GLY A 364 -0.26 -16.94 31.70
CA GLY A 364 0.78 -17.47 32.59
C GLY A 364 1.20 -18.90 32.25
N ARG A 365 0.78 -19.42 31.07
CA ARG A 365 1.03 -20.79 30.62
C ARG A 365 2.20 -20.83 29.64
N PRO A 366 2.94 -21.96 29.57
CA PRO A 366 3.92 -22.17 28.52
C PRO A 366 3.21 -22.19 27.16
N PHE A 367 3.82 -21.54 26.18
CA PHE A 367 3.54 -21.68 24.75
C PHE A 367 4.88 -21.58 24.06
N SER A 368 5.25 -22.60 23.30
CA SER A 368 6.57 -22.69 22.68
C SER A 368 6.50 -23.63 21.47
N GLU A 369 7.57 -23.75 20.70
CA GLU A 369 7.62 -24.76 19.65
C GLU A 369 7.40 -26.19 20.17
N ALA A 370 7.81 -26.46 21.42
CA ALA A 370 7.60 -27.75 22.08
C ALA A 370 6.17 -27.93 22.63
N ASP A 371 5.44 -26.84 22.85
CA ASP A 371 4.06 -26.83 23.34
C ASP A 371 3.25 -25.78 22.56
N PRO A 372 2.83 -26.12 21.33
CA PRO A 372 2.33 -25.17 20.35
C PRO A 372 0.83 -24.86 20.51
N VAL A 373 0.22 -25.26 21.64
CA VAL A 373 -1.20 -25.05 21.92
C VAL A 373 -1.35 -24.21 23.18
N LEU A 374 -2.16 -23.16 23.12
CA LEU A 374 -2.44 -22.31 24.25
C LEU A 374 -3.95 -22.08 24.41
N ASP A 375 -4.50 -22.58 25.50
CA ASP A 375 -5.87 -22.27 25.92
C ASP A 375 -5.87 -21.17 26.98
N LEU A 376 -6.63 -20.11 26.72
CA LEU A 376 -6.74 -18.92 27.55
C LEU A 376 -8.19 -18.43 27.60
N ASN A 377 -8.61 -17.94 28.77
CA ASN A 377 -9.80 -17.11 28.92
C ASN A 377 -9.36 -15.66 29.19
N LEU A 378 -9.75 -14.72 28.32
CA LEU A 378 -9.34 -13.32 28.40
C LEU A 378 -10.00 -12.54 29.55
N GLY A 379 -11.03 -13.11 30.20
CA GLY A 379 -11.88 -12.38 31.15
C GLY A 379 -12.77 -11.35 30.44
N GLU A 380 -13.64 -10.66 31.18
CA GLU A 380 -14.34 -9.49 30.65
C GLU A 380 -13.32 -8.34 30.47
N ALA A 381 -13.18 -7.85 29.24
CA ALA A 381 -12.21 -6.83 28.84
C ALA A 381 -12.66 -5.40 29.19
#